data_AF-A0A2X1QUL4-F1
#
_entry.id   AF-A0A2X1QUL4-F1
#
_cell.length_a   1.000
_cell.length_b   1.000
_cell.length_c   1.000
_cell.angle_alpha   90.00
_cell.angle_beta   90.00
_cell.angle_gamma   90.00
#
_symmetry.space_group_name_H-M   'P 1'
#
loop_
_entity.id
_entity.type
_entity.pdbx_description
1 polymer ?
#
loop_
_entity_poly.entity_id
_entity_poly.type
_entity_poly.pdbx_seq_one_letter_code
_entity_poly.pdbx_strand_id
1 'polypeptide(L)'
;MICSFPRQVDSQIFDDLYRRGKVELELVPQGNLAARIQAAGAGLGAVFTPTGYGTPLAEGKETRDIDGRHYVLEYPIKADFALIKATRATAGATWSIARRRATLARSWRQRRKPPS
;
A
#
# COMPACT_ATOMS: atom_id res chain seq x y z
N MET A 1 10.98 -8.04 -5.10
CA MET A 1 10.48 -6.98 -4.22
C MET A 1 9.05 -6.64 -4.63
N ILE A 2 8.12 -6.58 -3.69
CA ILE A 2 6.72 -6.22 -3.95
C ILE A 2 6.46 -4.87 -3.29
N CYS A 3 6.00 -3.87 -4.04
CA CYS A 3 5.69 -2.56 -3.47
C CYS A 3 4.68 -1.78 -4.33
N SER A 4 4.15 -0.69 -3.78
CA SER A 4 3.27 0.22 -4.52
C SER A 4 4.00 1.42 -5.11
N PHE A 5 5.21 1.71 -4.65
CA PHE A 5 6.00 2.84 -5.13
C PHE A 5 7.51 2.56 -4.94
N PRO A 6 8.24 2.16 -5.99
CA PRO A 6 9.63 1.71 -5.88
C PRO A 6 10.66 2.87 -5.86
N ARG A 7 10.26 4.07 -6.28
CA ARG A 7 11.20 5.17 -6.53
C ARG A 7 11.29 6.11 -5.32
N GLN A 8 12.52 6.37 -4.87
CA GLN A 8 12.85 7.47 -3.95
C GLN A 8 13.91 8.34 -4.63
N VAL A 9 13.81 9.66 -4.44
CA VAL A 9 14.64 10.67 -5.13
C VAL A 9 16.14 10.41 -4.95
N ASP A 10 16.54 9.84 -3.81
CA ASP A 10 17.94 9.61 -3.43
C ASP A 10 18.39 8.14 -3.52
N SER A 11 17.58 7.23 -4.08
CA SER A 11 17.91 5.79 -4.15
C SER A 11 18.32 5.37 -5.56
N GLN A 12 19.61 5.55 -5.88
CA GLN A 12 20.17 5.15 -7.18
C GLN A 12 20.51 3.65 -7.25
N ILE A 13 20.68 3.00 -6.09
CA ILE A 13 21.08 1.60 -5.99
C ILE A 13 19.97 0.66 -6.46
N PHE A 14 18.71 0.96 -6.11
CA PHE A 14 17.58 0.14 -6.54
C PHE A 14 17.43 0.14 -8.07
N ASP A 15 17.45 1.32 -8.69
CA ASP A 15 17.30 1.46 -10.14
C ASP A 15 18.42 0.73 -10.90
N ASP A 16 19.66 0.79 -10.42
CA ASP A 16 20.80 0.07 -11.01
C ASP A 16 20.65 -1.46 -10.87
N LEU A 17 20.32 -1.96 -9.68
CA LEU A 17 20.11 -3.39 -9.45
C LEU A 17 18.93 -3.94 -10.26
N TYR A 18 17.83 -3.19 -10.38
CA TYR A 18 16.67 -3.56 -11.19
C TYR A 18 17.04 -3.63 -12.69
N ARG A 19 17.73 -2.62 -13.22
CA ARG A 19 18.18 -2.61 -14.64
C ARG A 19 19.16 -3.73 -14.97
N ARG A 20 19.98 -4.15 -13.99
CA ARG A 20 20.89 -5.29 -14.11
C ARG A 20 20.20 -6.65 -13.89
N GLY A 21 18.88 -6.68 -13.65
CA GLY A 21 18.13 -7.90 -13.39
C GLY A 21 18.47 -8.59 -12.07
N LYS A 22 19.14 -7.90 -11.14
CA LYS A 22 19.53 -8.46 -9.83
C LYS A 22 18.41 -8.38 -8.79
N VAL A 23 17.36 -7.61 -9.07
CA VAL A 23 16.17 -7.48 -8.23
C VAL A 23 14.95 -7.55 -9.13
N GLU A 24 14.05 -8.49 -8.85
CA GLU A 24 12.73 -8.53 -9.47
C GLU A 24 11.78 -7.56 -8.77
N LEU A 25 10.89 -6.93 -9.53
CA LEU A 25 9.90 -5.97 -9.02
C LEU A 25 8.49 -6.38 -9.42
N GLU A 26 7.63 -6.57 -8.42
CA GLU A 26 6.18 -6.66 -8.59
C GLU A 26 5.56 -5.35 -8.11
N LEU A 27 4.99 -4.58 -9.05
CA LEU A 27 4.28 -3.36 -8.73
C LEU A 27 2.81 -3.69 -8.43
N VAL A 28 2.32 -3.27 -7.28
CA VAL A 28 0.94 -3.53 -6.83
C VAL A 28 0.27 -2.25 -6.34
N PRO A 29 -1.01 -2.01 -6.65
CA PRO A 29 -1.73 -0.87 -6.08
C PRO A 29 -1.69 -0.92 -4.54
N GLN A 30 -1.53 0.24 -3.88
CA GLN A 30 -1.38 0.30 -2.42
C GLN A 30 -2.55 -0.37 -1.67
N GLY A 31 -3.78 -0.20 -2.17
CA GLY A 31 -4.97 -0.86 -1.61
C GLY A 31 -4.90 -2.39 -1.74
N ASN A 32 -4.47 -2.89 -2.90
CA ASN A 32 -4.32 -4.33 -3.14
C ASN A 32 -3.20 -4.91 -2.27
N LEU A 33 -2.08 -4.21 -2.13
CA LEU A 33 -0.98 -4.62 -1.25
C LEU A 33 -1.47 -4.82 0.19
N ALA A 34 -2.20 -3.83 0.74
CA ALA A 34 -2.76 -3.92 2.08
C ALA A 34 -3.78 -5.06 2.20
N ALA A 35 -4.68 -5.21 1.22
CA ALA A 35 -5.69 -6.28 1.21
C ALA A 35 -5.05 -7.67 1.13
N ARG A 36 -3.99 -7.85 0.33
CA ARG A 36 -3.25 -9.12 0.22
C ARG A 36 -2.53 -9.50 1.51
N ILE A 37 -1.93 -8.53 2.20
CA ILE A 37 -1.32 -8.75 3.53
C ILE A 37 -2.40 -9.12 4.55
N GLN A 38 -3.52 -8.39 4.55
CA GLN A 38 -4.65 -8.69 5.43
C GLN A 38 -5.23 -10.09 5.16
N ALA A 39 -5.40 -10.46 3.90
CA ALA A 39 -5.88 -11.78 3.49
C ALA A 39 -4.98 -12.90 4.04
N ALA A 40 -3.66 -12.71 4.02
CA ALA A 40 -2.71 -13.66 4.59
C ALA A 40 -2.89 -13.80 6.10
N GLY A 41 -2.99 -12.67 6.82
CA GLY A 41 -3.20 -12.67 8.28
C GLY A 41 -4.57 -13.22 8.72
N ALA A 42 -5.58 -13.14 7.86
CA ALA A 42 -6.92 -13.65 8.11
C ALA A 42 -7.13 -15.10 7.62
N GLY A 43 -6.13 -15.72 6.97
CA GLY A 43 -6.25 -17.07 6.43
C GLY A 43 -7.16 -17.19 5.19
N LEU A 44 -7.38 -16.10 4.46
CA LEU A 44 -8.18 -16.09 3.22
C LEU A 44 -7.36 -16.62 2.04
N GLY A 45 -7.99 -17.34 1.11
CA GLY A 45 -7.32 -17.92 -0.05
C GLY A 45 -7.00 -16.90 -1.16
N ALA A 46 -7.87 -15.91 -1.37
CA ALA A 46 -7.70 -14.83 -2.33
C ALA A 46 -8.73 -13.70 -2.06
N VAL A 47 -8.52 -12.53 -2.68
CA VAL A 47 -9.44 -11.39 -2.60
C VAL A 47 -9.71 -10.83 -4.00
N PHE A 48 -10.98 -10.52 -4.29
CA PHE A 48 -11.35 -9.78 -5.49
C PHE A 48 -11.37 -8.27 -5.20
N THR A 49 -10.69 -7.48 -6.03
CA THR A 49 -10.59 -6.02 -5.90
C THR A 49 -10.84 -5.36 -7.25
N PRO A 50 -11.59 -4.24 -7.30
CA PRO A 50 -11.82 -3.53 -8.56
C PRO A 50 -10.58 -2.74 -9.00
N THR A 51 -9.60 -2.58 -8.11
CA THR A 51 -8.41 -1.77 -8.36
C THR A 51 -7.46 -2.51 -9.30
N GLY A 52 -7.15 -1.88 -10.43
CA GLY A 52 -6.25 -2.42 -11.45
C GLY A 52 -6.95 -3.07 -12.64
N TYR A 53 -8.28 -3.31 -12.56
CA TYR A 53 -9.03 -3.79 -13.72
C TYR A 53 -8.90 -2.83 -14.91
N GLY A 54 -8.69 -3.38 -16.11
CA GLY A 54 -8.49 -2.60 -17.33
C GLY A 54 -7.11 -1.92 -17.45
N THR A 55 -6.17 -2.23 -16.54
CA THR A 55 -4.79 -1.74 -16.60
C THR A 55 -3.83 -2.91 -16.84
N PRO A 56 -2.56 -2.65 -17.26
CA PRO A 56 -1.56 -3.71 -17.40
C PRO A 56 -1.31 -4.52 -16.12
N LEU A 57 -1.64 -3.98 -14.94
CA LEU A 57 -1.51 -4.69 -13.67
C LEU A 57 -2.49 -5.86 -13.50
N ALA A 58 -3.53 -5.93 -14.33
CA ALA A 58 -4.51 -7.01 -14.36
C ALA A 58 -4.22 -8.07 -15.44
N GLU A 59 -3.23 -7.84 -16.31
CA GLU A 59 -2.88 -8.80 -17.35
C GLU A 59 -2.44 -10.15 -16.75
N GLY A 60 -3.00 -11.24 -17.28
CA GLY A 60 -2.72 -12.60 -16.80
C GLY A 60 -3.38 -12.96 -15.46
N LYS A 61 -4.13 -12.05 -14.83
CA LYS A 61 -4.89 -12.33 -13.60
C LYS A 61 -6.33 -12.73 -13.92
N GLU A 62 -6.92 -13.57 -13.07
CA GLU A 62 -8.35 -13.88 -13.17
C GLU A 62 -9.17 -12.61 -12.90
N THR A 63 -10.18 -12.38 -13.73
CA THR A 63 -11.14 -11.30 -13.54
C THR A 63 -12.56 -11.83 -13.46
N ARG A 64 -13.41 -11.17 -12.67
CA ARG A 64 -14.81 -11.56 -12.49
C ARG A 64 -15.72 -10.34 -12.47
N ASP A 65 -16.88 -10.47 -13.10
CA ASP A 65 -17.99 -9.54 -12.87
C ASP A 65 -18.74 -9.95 -11.60
N ILE A 66 -18.88 -9.02 -10.67
CA ILE A 66 -19.63 -9.18 -9.43
C ILE A 66 -20.54 -7.96 -9.31
N ASP A 67 -21.85 -8.20 -9.38
CA ASP A 67 -22.89 -7.17 -9.30
C ASP A 67 -22.70 -6.02 -10.32
N GLY A 68 -22.32 -6.35 -11.55
CA GLY A 68 -22.16 -5.37 -12.64
C GLY A 68 -20.90 -4.53 -12.56
N ARG A 69 -19.93 -4.95 -11.73
CA ARG A 69 -18.60 -4.35 -11.66
C ARG A 69 -17.54 -5.42 -11.83
N HIS A 70 -16.50 -5.09 -12.59
CA HIS A 70 -15.37 -5.99 -12.78
C HIS A 70 -14.33 -5.87 -11.67
N TYR A 71 -13.82 -7.03 -11.25
CA TYR A 71 -12.81 -7.21 -10.22
C TYR A 71 -11.67 -8.08 -10.74
N VAL A 72 -10.50 -7.94 -10.12
CA VAL A 72 -9.28 -8.71 -10.36
C VAL A 72 -9.00 -9.56 -9.12
N LEU A 73 -8.64 -10.82 -9.34
CA LEU A 73 -8.22 -11.74 -8.28
C LEU A 73 -6.79 -11.41 -7.83
N GLU A 74 -6.60 -11.25 -6.52
CA GLU A 74 -5.30 -11.05 -5.89
C GLU A 74 -5.06 -12.11 -4.80
N TYR A 75 -3.87 -12.70 -4.79
CA TYR A 75 -3.50 -13.73 -3.83
C TYR A 75 -2.80 -13.15 -2.58
N PRO A 76 -2.96 -13.79 -1.40
CA PRO A 76 -2.32 -13.34 -0.17
C PRO A 76 -0.79 -13.25 -0.28
N ILE A 77 -0.21 -12.25 0.39
CA ILE A 77 1.26 -12.13 0.52
C ILE A 77 1.65 -12.64 1.90
N LYS A 78 2.40 -13.74 1.93
CA LYS A 78 2.98 -14.29 3.15
C LYS A 78 4.41 -13.80 3.31
N ALA A 79 4.82 -13.60 4.56
CA ALA A 79 6.18 -13.26 4.93
C ALA A 79 6.55 -13.99 6.22
N ASP A 80 7.80 -14.39 6.34
CA ASP A 80 8.31 -15.08 7.54
C ASP A 80 8.46 -14.12 8.73
N PHE A 81 8.74 -12.85 8.44
CA PHE A 81 8.97 -11.81 9.43
C PHE A 81 8.23 -10.52 9.08
N ALA A 82 7.80 -9.80 10.12
CA ALA A 82 7.23 -8.47 10.01
C ALA A 82 7.97 -7.49 10.92
N LEU A 83 8.54 -6.44 10.32
CA LEU A 83 9.19 -5.35 11.05
C LEU A 83 8.23 -4.19 11.16
N ILE A 84 7.69 -3.96 12.36
CA ILE A 84 6.67 -2.95 12.63
C ILE A 84 7.22 -1.88 13.57
N LYS A 85 7.09 -0.60 13.19
CA LYS A 85 7.43 0.53 14.04
C LYS A 85 6.20 0.97 14.85
N ALA A 86 6.30 0.88 16.17
CA ALA A 86 5.28 1.36 17.10
C ALA A 86 5.76 2.59 17.91
N THR A 87 4.81 3.37 18.44
CA THR A 87 5.09 4.47 19.38
C THR A 87 5.19 3.98 20.81
N ARG A 88 4.35 3.00 21.19
CA ARG A 88 4.36 2.34 22.50
C ARG A 88 4.05 0.85 22.32
N ALA A 89 4.61 0.03 23.20
CA ALA A 89 4.29 -1.39 23.32
C ALA A 89 4.22 -1.77 24.81
N THR A 90 3.36 -2.73 25.14
CA THR A 90 3.26 -3.33 26.48
C THR A 90 3.79 -4.76 26.45
N ALA A 91 4.08 -5.33 27.62
CA ALA A 91 4.56 -6.71 27.73
C ALA A 91 3.54 -7.75 27.18
N GLY A 92 2.26 -7.40 27.07
CA GLY A 92 1.20 -8.26 26.53
C GLY A 92 1.02 -8.19 25.01
N ALA A 93 2.07 -7.82 24.26
CA ALA A 93 2.05 -7.67 22.80
C ALA A 93 1.06 -6.63 22.23
N THR A 94 0.44 -5.81 23.07
CA THR A 94 -0.37 -4.67 22.63
C THR A 94 0.54 -3.49 22.32
N TRP A 95 0.37 -2.88 21.14
CA TRP A 95 1.13 -1.72 20.70
C TRP A 95 0.24 -0.64 20.09
N SER A 96 0.74 0.59 20.00
CA SER A 96 0.02 1.71 19.38
C SER A 96 0.92 2.53 18.45
N ILE A 97 0.31 3.08 17.40
CA ILE A 97 0.95 4.01 16.46
C ILE A 97 0.26 5.37 16.62
N ALA A 98 1.01 6.42 16.98
CA ALA A 98 0.47 7.77 17.06
C ALA A 98 0.44 8.43 15.67
N ARG A 99 -0.70 9.00 15.27
CA ARG A 99 -0.74 9.96 14.16
C ARG A 99 -0.30 11.32 14.69
N ARG A 100 0.82 11.85 14.20
CA ARG A 100 1.11 13.28 14.34
C ARG A 100 0.22 14.04 13.36
N ARG A 101 -0.76 14.79 13.87
CA ARG A 101 -1.50 15.76 13.05
C ARG A 101 -0.53 16.91 12.77
N ALA A 102 -0.22 17.16 11.50
CA ALA A 102 0.51 18.37 11.13
C ALA A 102 -0.37 19.58 11.41
N THR A 103 -0.09 20.31 12.49
CA THR A 103 -0.83 21.50 12.90
C THR A 103 -0.41 22.70 12.04
N LEU A 104 -0.67 22.68 10.73
CA LEU A 104 -0.33 23.78 9.82
C LEU A 104 -1.54 24.44 9.11
N ALA A 105 -2.77 24.17 9.59
CA ALA A 105 -3.99 24.67 8.93
C ALA A 105 -4.73 25.79 9.69
N ARG A 106 -4.19 26.33 10.79
CA ARG A 106 -4.89 27.37 11.58
C ARG A 106 -4.53 28.81 11.20
N SER A 107 -3.36 29.07 10.61
CA SER A 107 -2.92 30.45 10.26
C SER A 107 -3.46 30.96 8.92
N TRP A 108 -3.82 30.08 7.99
CA TRP A 108 -4.28 30.48 6.65
C TRP A 108 -5.73 30.97 6.60
N ARG A 109 -6.58 30.58 7.57
CA ARG A 109 -8.02 30.95 7.58
C ARG A 109 -8.29 32.35 8.15
N GLN A 110 -7.34 32.96 8.86
CA GLN A 110 -7.49 34.30 9.46
C GLN A 110 -7.05 35.44 8.52
N ARG A 111 -6.35 35.17 7.41
CA ARG A 111 -5.84 36.20 6.47
C ARG A 111 -6.79 36.57 5.32
N ARG A 112 -8.06 36.12 5.32
CA ARG A 112 -9.02 36.30 4.22
C ARG A 112 -10.30 37.07 4.59
N LYS A 113 -10.28 37.96 5.60
CA LYS A 113 -11.34 38.98 5.74
C LYS A 113 -10.92 40.22 4.93
N PRO A 114 -11.63 40.59 3.85
CA PRO A 114 -11.40 41.87 3.20
C PRO A 114 -11.86 43.03 4.12
N PRO A 115 -11.19 44.19 4.11
CA PRO A 115 -11.62 45.35 4.88
C PRO A 115 -12.95 45.89 4.35
N SER A 116 -13.79 46.37 5.28
CA SER A 116 -15.08 47.03 5.06
C SER A 116 -14.95 48.39 4.41
#